data_AF-A0A954EW06-F1
#
_entry.id   AF-A0A954EW06-F1
#
_cell.length_a   1.000
_cell.length_b   1.000
_cell.length_c   1.000
_cell.angle_alpha   90.00
_cell.angle_beta   90.00
_cell.angle_gamma   90.00
#
_symmetry.space_group_name_H-M   'P 1'
#
loop_
_entity.id
_entity.type
_entity.pdbx_description
1 polymer ?
#
loop_
_entity_poly.entity_id
_entity_poly.type
_entity_poly.pdbx_seq_one_letter_code
_entity_poly.pdbx_strand_id
1 'polypeptide(L)'
;MNLRDFADTASLLAWQGPQYALSPDVNDDWIASHRSLCQAIHRLLTQPKSSKDFPEETSLEWAEEAIVWELNARILGAILASAEVSCCRARLEDYAHRLVIRASTVRAQTMAPGDGSPRLPANELRLKRFHQRISRWTDLMLSPFSGNALALSFADDPNRCWQFAEEGAYGQLASGCEVTRVLRMTSLRRTVPNREISDRGRATLYREAVSRELSILPAEIFDHSGLLKTGHQRRLDAHLSGGNVMKQTALQPFVKKMFPHSN
;
A
#
# COMPACT_ATOMS: atom_id res chain seq x y z
N MET A 1 -2.32 -7.97 12.83
CA MET A 1 -2.26 -6.89 11.82
C MET A 1 -3.68 -6.40 11.64
N ASN A 2 -3.89 -5.09 11.50
CA ASN A 2 -5.22 -4.51 11.29
C ASN A 2 -5.42 -4.20 9.80
N LEU A 3 -6.64 -4.28 9.29
CA LEU A 3 -6.92 -3.93 7.90
C LEU A 3 -6.54 -2.47 7.58
N ARG A 4 -6.62 -1.57 8.58
CA ARG A 4 -6.17 -0.18 8.47
C ARG A 4 -4.66 -0.02 8.23
N ASP A 5 -3.86 -1.03 8.56
CA ASP A 5 -2.41 -1.00 8.32
C ASP A 5 -2.11 -0.91 6.80
N PHE A 6 -2.96 -1.50 5.96
CA PHE A 6 -2.87 -1.32 4.51
C PHE A 6 -3.19 0.10 4.08
N ALA A 7 -4.27 0.72 4.60
CA ALA A 7 -4.59 2.10 4.29
C ALA A 7 -3.48 3.08 4.68
N ASP A 8 -2.84 2.85 5.83
CA ASP A 8 -1.66 3.62 6.24
C ASP A 8 -0.51 3.44 5.23
N THR A 9 -0.27 2.20 4.79
CA THR A 9 0.77 1.84 3.81
C THR A 9 0.50 2.47 2.44
N ALA A 10 -0.69 2.27 1.87
CA ALA A 10 -1.17 2.93 0.66
C ALA A 10 -0.98 4.45 0.73
N SER A 11 -1.41 5.07 1.82
CA SER A 11 -1.26 6.53 2.00
C SER A 11 0.19 6.97 1.95
N LEU A 12 1.06 6.24 2.64
CA LEU A 12 2.48 6.56 2.70
C LEU A 12 3.14 6.40 1.33
N LEU A 13 2.86 5.28 0.66
CA LEU A 13 3.33 5.00 -0.69
C LEU A 13 2.83 6.04 -1.69
N ALA A 14 1.54 6.39 -1.67
CA ALA A 14 0.98 7.37 -2.60
C ALA A 14 1.56 8.77 -2.41
N TRP A 15 1.86 9.15 -1.17
CA TRP A 15 2.39 10.48 -0.88
C TRP A 15 3.88 10.60 -1.18
N GLN A 16 4.66 9.58 -0.83
CA GLN A 16 6.12 9.60 -0.97
C GLN A 16 6.53 9.09 -2.36
N GLY A 17 5.79 8.13 -2.89
CA GLY A 17 6.04 7.45 -4.15
C GLY A 17 6.39 8.36 -5.33
N PRO A 18 5.70 9.49 -5.57
CA PRO A 18 6.05 10.39 -6.68
C PRO A 18 7.49 10.93 -6.59
N GLN A 19 7.98 11.22 -5.37
CA GLN A 19 9.34 11.73 -5.16
C GLN A 19 10.39 10.65 -5.39
N TYR A 20 10.08 9.40 -5.05
CA TYR A 20 11.01 8.26 -5.10
C TYR A 20 10.84 7.36 -6.32
N ALA A 21 9.84 7.63 -7.16
CA ALA A 21 9.71 7.00 -8.47
C ALA A 21 10.98 7.20 -9.33
N LEU A 22 11.78 8.23 -9.06
CA LEU A 22 13.04 8.46 -9.78
C LEU A 22 14.14 7.44 -9.46
N SER A 23 14.06 6.70 -8.35
CA SER A 23 15.07 5.70 -7.97
C SER A 23 14.58 4.74 -6.88
N PRO A 24 13.56 3.89 -7.13
CA PRO A 24 13.19 2.88 -6.15
C PRO A 24 14.24 1.77 -6.07
N ASP A 25 14.50 1.27 -4.86
CA ASP A 25 15.38 0.10 -4.64
C ASP A 25 14.64 -1.21 -4.99
N VAL A 26 14.30 -1.35 -6.27
CA VAL A 26 13.58 -2.50 -6.82
C VAL A 26 14.48 -3.24 -7.79
N ASN A 27 15.00 -4.38 -7.34
CA ASN A 27 15.80 -5.31 -8.12
C ASN A 27 15.03 -6.62 -8.39
N ASP A 28 15.63 -7.53 -9.16
CA ASP A 28 15.00 -8.81 -9.52
C ASP A 28 14.65 -9.67 -8.28
N ASP A 29 15.49 -9.64 -7.24
CA ASP A 29 15.23 -10.34 -5.97
C ASP A 29 14.03 -9.75 -5.21
N TRP A 30 13.88 -8.43 -5.24
CA TRP A 30 12.70 -7.75 -4.71
C TRP A 30 11.45 -8.20 -5.46
N ILE A 31 11.47 -8.17 -6.79
CA ILE A 31 10.34 -8.57 -7.63
C ILE A 31 9.97 -10.04 -7.39
N ALA A 32 10.95 -10.94 -7.34
CA ALA A 32 10.73 -12.36 -7.12
C ALA A 32 10.10 -12.63 -5.75
N SER A 33 10.66 -12.00 -4.70
CA SER A 33 10.15 -12.12 -3.33
C SER A 33 8.72 -11.56 -3.19
N HIS A 34 8.47 -10.33 -3.67
CA HIS A 34 7.15 -9.71 -3.61
C HIS A 34 6.13 -10.53 -4.42
N ARG A 35 6.52 -11.05 -5.60
CA ARG A 35 5.68 -11.94 -6.40
C ARG A 35 5.25 -13.19 -5.64
N SER A 36 6.16 -13.83 -4.91
CA SER A 36 5.88 -15.01 -4.08
C SER A 36 4.85 -14.69 -2.98
N LEU A 37 5.00 -13.53 -2.31
CA LEU A 37 4.03 -13.06 -1.32
C LEU A 37 2.65 -12.82 -1.95
N CYS A 38 2.58 -12.12 -3.08
CA CYS A 38 1.31 -11.89 -3.80
C CYS A 38 0.67 -13.19 -4.29
N GLN A 39 1.46 -14.20 -4.69
CA GLN A 39 0.94 -15.51 -5.06
C GLN A 39 0.37 -16.24 -3.85
N ALA A 40 1.03 -16.19 -2.70
CA ALA A 40 0.53 -16.77 -1.46
C ALA A 40 -0.77 -16.08 -1.02
N ILE A 41 -0.84 -14.74 -1.08
CA ILE A 41 -2.05 -13.97 -0.77
C ILE A 41 -3.19 -14.34 -1.72
N HIS A 42 -2.91 -14.41 -3.02
CA HIS A 42 -3.88 -14.80 -4.02
C HIS A 42 -4.44 -16.19 -3.72
N ARG A 43 -3.58 -17.21 -3.56
CA ARG A 43 -4.02 -18.57 -3.22
C ARG A 43 -4.85 -18.58 -1.94
N LEU A 44 -4.42 -17.85 -0.92
CA LEU A 44 -5.15 -17.76 0.33
C LEU A 44 -6.56 -17.23 0.11
N LEU A 45 -6.70 -16.12 -0.64
CA LEU A 45 -7.98 -15.43 -0.84
C LEU A 45 -8.91 -16.12 -1.85
N THR A 46 -8.37 -16.90 -2.77
CA THR A 46 -9.13 -17.57 -3.85
C THR A 46 -9.35 -19.06 -3.64
N GLN A 47 -8.79 -19.63 -2.57
CA GLN A 47 -9.02 -21.04 -2.23
C GLN A 47 -10.53 -21.33 -2.17
N PRO A 48 -11.00 -22.39 -2.85
CA PRO A 48 -12.40 -22.76 -2.80
C PRO A 48 -12.78 -23.13 -1.38
N LYS A 49 -13.87 -22.54 -0.89
CA LYS A 49 -14.34 -22.76 0.46
C LYS A 49 -15.68 -23.44 0.41
N SER A 50 -15.78 -24.54 1.14
CA SER A 50 -17.04 -25.23 1.39
C SER A 50 -18.03 -24.24 2.01
N SER A 51 -19.21 -24.10 1.40
CA SER A 51 -20.25 -23.19 1.89
C SER A 51 -20.76 -23.56 3.29
N LYS A 52 -20.56 -24.82 3.71
CA LYS A 52 -20.93 -25.31 5.05
C LYS A 52 -19.98 -24.82 6.14
N ASP A 53 -18.76 -24.44 5.79
CA ASP A 53 -17.69 -24.10 6.74
C ASP A 53 -17.40 -22.59 6.78
N PHE A 54 -18.16 -21.78 6.03
CA PHE A 54 -17.87 -20.36 5.84
C PHE A 54 -19.03 -19.46 6.27
N PRO A 55 -18.99 -18.93 7.51
CA PRO A 55 -19.95 -17.93 7.97
C PRO A 55 -19.99 -16.73 7.04
N GLU A 56 -21.17 -16.12 6.85
CA GLU A 56 -21.33 -14.94 6.02
C GLU A 56 -20.42 -13.78 6.43
N GLU A 57 -20.23 -13.60 7.74
CA GLU A 57 -19.31 -12.59 8.29
C GLU A 57 -17.89 -12.79 7.76
N THR A 58 -17.41 -14.04 7.71
CA THR A 58 -16.10 -14.35 7.16
C THR A 58 -16.02 -14.07 5.65
N SER A 59 -17.12 -14.21 4.90
CA SER A 59 -17.17 -13.83 3.47
C SER A 59 -17.01 -12.32 3.29
N LEU A 60 -17.69 -11.53 4.12
CA LEU A 60 -17.60 -10.07 4.14
C LEU A 60 -16.18 -9.60 4.47
N GLU A 61 -15.57 -10.18 5.50
CA GLU A 61 -14.22 -9.87 5.95
C GLU A 61 -13.18 -10.03 4.83
N TRP A 62 -13.30 -11.10 4.05
CA TRP A 62 -12.35 -11.40 2.97
C TRP A 62 -12.54 -10.49 1.77
N ALA A 63 -13.77 -10.12 1.45
CA ALA A 63 -14.04 -9.14 0.40
C ALA A 63 -13.48 -7.75 0.80
N GLU A 64 -13.62 -7.35 2.07
CA GLU A 64 -12.99 -6.12 2.58
C GLU A 64 -11.46 -6.18 2.49
N GLU A 65 -10.85 -7.32 2.83
CA GLU A 65 -9.40 -7.55 2.67
C GLU A 65 -8.94 -7.47 1.21
N ALA A 66 -9.67 -8.09 0.28
CA ALA A 66 -9.34 -8.05 -1.14
C ALA A 66 -9.44 -6.63 -1.74
N ILE A 67 -10.46 -5.86 -1.35
CA ILE A 67 -10.63 -4.46 -1.78
C ILE A 67 -9.44 -3.60 -1.35
N VAL A 68 -9.01 -3.73 -0.09
CA VAL A 68 -7.91 -2.93 0.45
C VAL A 68 -6.56 -3.40 -0.09
N TRP A 69 -6.40 -4.69 -0.37
CA TRP A 69 -5.22 -5.20 -1.06
C TRP A 69 -5.11 -4.67 -2.49
N GLU A 70 -6.24 -4.55 -3.22
CA GLU A 70 -6.25 -3.92 -4.55
C GLU A 70 -5.86 -2.44 -4.52
N LEU A 71 -6.29 -1.68 -3.50
CA LEU A 71 -5.84 -0.31 -3.29
C LEU A 71 -4.30 -0.23 -3.21
N ASN A 72 -3.66 -1.06 -2.38
CA ASN A 72 -2.19 -1.11 -2.28
C ASN A 72 -1.55 -1.51 -3.61
N ALA A 73 -2.09 -2.55 -4.27
CA ALA A 73 -1.57 -3.04 -5.54
C ALA A 73 -1.57 -1.96 -6.63
N ARG A 74 -2.62 -1.14 -6.71
CA ARG A 74 -2.72 -0.03 -7.68
C ARG A 74 -1.75 1.10 -7.38
N ILE A 75 -1.63 1.50 -6.12
CA ILE A 75 -0.68 2.55 -5.71
C ILE A 75 0.76 2.08 -5.96
N LEU A 76 1.10 0.85 -5.56
CA LEU A 76 2.41 0.28 -5.84
C LEU A 76 2.66 0.15 -7.36
N GLY A 77 1.65 -0.29 -8.11
CA GLY A 77 1.73 -0.40 -9.56
C GLY A 77 2.06 0.93 -10.24
N ALA A 78 1.40 2.01 -9.81
CA ALA A 78 1.67 3.36 -10.29
C ALA A 78 3.09 3.84 -9.96
N ILE A 79 3.62 3.52 -8.77
CA ILE A 79 5.00 3.84 -8.39
C ILE A 79 5.99 3.09 -9.28
N LEU A 80 5.79 1.78 -9.47
CA LEU A 80 6.67 0.94 -10.28
C LEU A 80 6.66 1.34 -11.75
N ALA A 81 5.50 1.65 -12.32
CA ALA A 81 5.39 2.16 -13.67
C ALA A 81 6.02 3.56 -13.81
N SER A 82 5.87 4.42 -12.79
CA SER A 82 6.55 5.71 -12.78
C SER A 82 8.07 5.58 -12.75
N ALA A 83 8.57 4.58 -12.05
CA ALA A 83 9.99 4.28 -12.01
C ALA A 83 10.55 3.69 -13.30
N GLU A 84 9.73 2.94 -14.05
CA GLU A 84 10.12 2.48 -15.38
C GLU A 84 10.42 3.65 -16.30
N VAL A 85 9.53 4.64 -16.36
CA VAL A 85 9.69 5.87 -17.17
C VAL A 85 10.96 6.61 -16.76
N SER A 86 11.24 6.67 -15.46
CA SER A 86 12.36 7.45 -14.92
C SER A 86 13.72 6.74 -15.06
N CYS A 87 13.74 5.40 -14.99
CA CYS A 87 14.96 4.59 -14.94
C CYS A 87 15.20 3.72 -16.19
N CYS A 88 14.34 3.81 -17.21
CA CYS A 88 14.36 2.97 -18.42
C CYS A 88 14.38 1.45 -18.14
N ARG A 89 13.66 1.00 -17.11
CA ARG A 89 13.62 -0.42 -16.69
C ARG A 89 12.36 -1.12 -17.18
N ALA A 90 12.37 -1.61 -18.43
CA ALA A 90 11.24 -2.20 -19.19
C ALA A 90 10.42 -3.35 -18.53
N ARG A 91 10.76 -3.78 -17.31
CA ARG A 91 10.20 -4.96 -16.62
C ARG A 91 9.24 -4.58 -15.49
N LEU A 92 9.20 -3.33 -15.05
CA LEU A 92 8.49 -2.89 -13.85
C LEU A 92 7.01 -2.61 -14.13
N GLU A 93 6.69 -1.97 -15.24
CA GLU A 93 5.35 -1.75 -15.81
C GLU A 93 4.65 -3.09 -15.99
N ASP A 94 5.33 -3.99 -16.67
CA ASP A 94 4.87 -5.32 -17.00
C ASP A 94 4.53 -6.14 -15.74
N TYR A 95 5.35 -5.97 -14.69
CA TYR A 95 5.08 -6.53 -13.36
C TYR A 95 3.94 -5.82 -12.63
N ALA A 96 3.87 -4.49 -12.68
CA ALA A 96 2.84 -3.66 -12.08
C ALA A 96 1.44 -4.01 -12.61
N HIS A 97 1.29 -4.16 -13.93
CA HIS A 97 0.02 -4.60 -14.53
C HIS A 97 -0.40 -5.97 -14.03
N ARG A 98 0.52 -6.94 -13.99
CA ARG A 98 0.22 -8.29 -13.47
C ARG A 98 -0.18 -8.28 -12.00
N LEU A 99 0.43 -7.41 -11.20
CA LEU A 99 0.08 -7.23 -9.79
C LEU A 99 -1.38 -6.73 -9.65
N VAL A 100 -1.74 -5.67 -10.38
CA VAL A 100 -3.09 -5.09 -10.30
C VAL A 100 -4.13 -6.05 -10.87
N ILE A 101 -3.89 -6.67 -12.03
CA ILE A 101 -4.80 -7.68 -12.60
C ILE A 101 -5.07 -8.79 -11.57
N ARG A 102 -4.04 -9.26 -10.88
CA ARG A 102 -4.20 -10.29 -9.85
C ARG A 102 -5.05 -9.78 -8.68
N ALA A 103 -4.78 -8.57 -8.18
CA ALA A 103 -5.55 -8.01 -7.08
C ALA A 103 -7.03 -7.79 -7.45
N SER A 104 -7.29 -7.21 -8.63
CA SER A 104 -8.65 -7.05 -9.17
C SER A 104 -9.36 -8.39 -9.39
N THR A 105 -8.63 -9.44 -9.81
CA THR A 105 -9.20 -10.79 -9.95
C THR A 105 -9.64 -11.35 -8.60
N VAL A 106 -8.81 -11.21 -7.57
CA VAL A 106 -9.15 -11.65 -6.21
C VAL A 106 -10.33 -10.87 -5.66
N ARG A 107 -10.37 -9.54 -5.84
CA ARG A 107 -11.54 -8.74 -5.46
C ARG A 107 -12.78 -9.23 -6.20
N ALA A 108 -12.72 -9.41 -7.51
CA ALA A 108 -13.88 -9.86 -8.30
C ALA A 108 -14.42 -11.21 -7.81
N GLN A 109 -13.53 -12.18 -7.57
CA GLN A 109 -13.90 -13.50 -7.06
C GLN A 109 -14.46 -13.45 -5.63
N THR A 110 -13.84 -12.68 -4.74
CA THR A 110 -14.33 -12.51 -3.36
C THR A 110 -15.60 -11.66 -3.29
N MET A 111 -15.89 -10.83 -4.28
CA MET A 111 -17.14 -10.05 -4.36
C MET A 111 -18.26 -10.79 -5.10
N ALA A 112 -17.97 -11.81 -5.91
CA ALA A 112 -18.99 -12.58 -6.61
C ALA A 112 -19.93 -13.29 -5.61
N PRO A 113 -21.24 -13.37 -5.90
CA PRO A 113 -22.14 -14.24 -5.16
C PRO A 113 -21.67 -15.69 -5.33
N GLY A 114 -21.52 -16.43 -4.23
CA GLY A 114 -21.13 -17.83 -4.29
C GLY A 114 -22.25 -18.69 -4.88
N ASP A 115 -21.89 -19.74 -5.62
CA ASP A 115 -22.83 -20.74 -6.13
C ASP A 115 -23.59 -21.37 -4.96
N GLY A 116 -24.82 -20.90 -4.72
CA GLY A 116 -25.77 -21.51 -3.80
C GLY A 116 -25.92 -20.87 -2.41
N SER A 117 -25.20 -19.78 -2.07
CA SER A 117 -25.46 -19.04 -0.83
C SER A 117 -25.81 -17.59 -1.16
N PRO A 118 -27.09 -17.17 -1.09
CA PRO A 118 -27.45 -15.77 -1.24
C PRO A 118 -26.74 -14.98 -0.13
N ARG A 119 -25.93 -13.98 -0.50
CA ARG A 119 -25.49 -13.00 0.49
C ARG A 119 -26.71 -12.21 0.93
N LEU A 120 -26.79 -11.90 2.23
CA LEU A 120 -27.76 -10.91 2.69
C LEU A 120 -27.60 -9.61 1.86
N PRO A 121 -28.68 -9.07 1.26
CA PRO A 121 -28.61 -7.88 0.41
C PRO A 121 -27.92 -6.68 1.10
N ALA A 122 -28.02 -6.59 2.43
CA ALA A 122 -27.35 -5.58 3.23
C ALA A 122 -25.80 -5.68 3.16
N ASN A 123 -25.25 -6.89 3.17
CA ASN A 123 -23.80 -7.13 3.10
C ASN A 123 -23.25 -6.81 1.71
N GLU A 124 -23.99 -7.15 0.66
CA GLU A 124 -23.63 -6.79 -0.71
C GLU A 124 -23.61 -5.27 -0.92
N LEU A 125 -24.66 -4.58 -0.45
CA LEU A 125 -24.73 -3.11 -0.52
C LEU A 125 -23.60 -2.45 0.28
N ARG A 126 -23.29 -2.98 1.47
CA ARG A 126 -22.16 -2.51 2.30
C ARG A 126 -20.83 -2.67 1.54
N LEU A 127 -20.57 -3.83 0.94
CA LEU A 127 -19.35 -4.07 0.16
C LEU A 127 -19.26 -3.16 -1.05
N LYS A 128 -20.36 -2.97 -1.80
CA LYS A 128 -20.39 -2.07 -2.94
C LYS A 128 -20.06 -0.63 -2.54
N ARG A 129 -20.65 -0.13 -1.46
CA ARG A 129 -20.35 1.21 -0.92
C ARG A 129 -18.92 1.32 -0.40
N PHE A 130 -18.39 0.26 0.22
CA PHE A 130 -17.01 0.24 0.67
C PHE A 130 -16.04 0.28 -0.53
N HIS A 131 -16.24 -0.58 -1.51
CA HIS A 131 -15.48 -0.60 -2.76
C HIS A 131 -15.50 0.77 -3.45
N GLN A 132 -16.68 1.38 -3.67
CA GLN A 132 -16.79 2.71 -4.28
C GLN A 132 -16.01 3.80 -3.52
N ARG A 133 -16.02 3.76 -2.18
CA ARG A 133 -15.23 4.70 -1.37
C ARG A 133 -13.74 4.46 -1.55
N ILE A 134 -13.30 3.20 -1.54
CA ILE A 134 -11.90 2.84 -1.76
C ILE A 134 -11.44 3.23 -3.16
N SER A 135 -12.24 2.99 -4.21
CA SER A 135 -11.92 3.42 -5.57
C SER A 135 -11.72 4.93 -5.69
N ARG A 136 -12.60 5.73 -5.07
CA ARG A 136 -12.43 7.20 -5.03
C ARG A 136 -11.13 7.60 -4.31
N TRP A 137 -10.79 6.91 -3.23
CA TRP A 137 -9.51 7.13 -2.55
C TRP A 137 -8.33 6.72 -3.42
N THR A 138 -8.41 5.60 -4.15
CA THR A 138 -7.38 5.18 -5.10
C THR A 138 -7.10 6.29 -6.12
N ASP A 139 -8.14 6.81 -6.77
CA ASP A 139 -7.97 7.87 -7.77
C ASP A 139 -7.39 9.16 -7.16
N LEU A 140 -7.85 9.54 -5.96
CA LEU A 140 -7.28 10.71 -5.26
C LEU A 140 -5.81 10.49 -4.87
N MET A 141 -5.42 9.28 -4.50
CA MET A 141 -4.05 8.93 -4.11
C MET A 141 -3.12 8.79 -5.32
N LEU A 142 -3.68 8.47 -6.50
CA LEU A 142 -2.95 8.41 -7.75
C LEU A 142 -2.85 9.75 -8.47
N SER A 143 -3.66 10.74 -8.09
CA SER A 143 -3.66 12.06 -8.72
C SER A 143 -2.30 12.80 -8.70
N PRO A 144 -1.41 12.64 -7.69
CA PRO A 144 -0.06 13.21 -7.75
C PRO A 144 0.81 12.65 -8.89
N PHE A 145 0.43 11.50 -9.46
CA PHE A 145 1.13 10.87 -10.58
C PHE A 145 0.55 11.30 -11.94
N SER A 146 -0.33 12.31 -12.00
CA SER A 146 -1.01 12.71 -13.24
C SER A 146 -0.10 13.13 -14.39
N GLY A 147 1.12 13.59 -14.09
CA GLY A 147 2.14 13.84 -15.11
C GLY A 147 2.64 12.58 -15.83
N ASN A 148 2.27 11.39 -15.36
CA ASN A 148 2.67 10.11 -15.93
C ASN A 148 1.44 9.30 -16.39
N ALA A 149 1.26 9.20 -17.71
CA ALA A 149 0.14 8.47 -18.31
C ALA A 149 0.12 6.97 -17.94
N LEU A 150 1.29 6.32 -17.80
CA LEU A 150 1.36 4.92 -17.37
C LEU A 150 0.88 4.75 -15.94
N ALA A 151 1.28 5.66 -15.03
CA ALA A 151 0.82 5.65 -13.65
C ALA A 151 -0.70 5.86 -13.53
N LEU A 152 -1.27 6.71 -14.39
CA LEU A 152 -2.70 6.96 -14.44
C LEU A 152 -3.52 5.75 -14.92
N SER A 153 -2.92 4.83 -15.68
CA SER A 153 -3.60 3.60 -16.12
C SER A 153 -4.01 2.68 -14.95
N PHE A 154 -3.45 2.90 -13.76
CA PHE A 154 -3.79 2.14 -12.55
C PHE A 154 -4.96 2.73 -11.76
N ALA A 155 -5.49 3.89 -12.15
CA ALA A 155 -6.70 4.48 -11.58
C ALA A 155 -7.93 3.59 -11.83
N ASP A 156 -8.91 3.65 -10.92
CA ASP A 156 -10.22 3.05 -11.17
C ASP A 156 -11.00 3.89 -12.19
N ASP A 157 -10.84 5.21 -12.12
CA ASP A 157 -11.41 6.16 -13.07
C ASP A 157 -10.36 7.23 -13.41
N PRO A 158 -9.68 7.09 -14.56
CA PRO A 158 -8.64 8.03 -14.97
C PRO A 158 -9.13 9.48 -15.06
N ASN A 159 -10.38 9.71 -15.47
CA ASN A 159 -10.95 11.06 -15.57
C ASN A 159 -11.12 11.69 -14.19
N ARG A 160 -11.62 10.92 -13.22
CA ARG A 160 -11.72 11.38 -11.83
C ARG A 160 -10.34 11.64 -11.22
N CYS A 161 -9.37 10.79 -11.52
CA CYS A 161 -7.98 10.98 -11.09
C CYS A 161 -7.40 12.31 -11.63
N TRP A 162 -7.64 12.61 -12.91
CA TRP A 162 -7.27 13.88 -13.53
C TRP A 162 -7.95 15.08 -12.85
N GLN A 163 -9.25 15.02 -12.58
CA GLN A 163 -9.96 16.08 -11.85
C GLN A 163 -9.33 16.35 -10.48
N PHE A 164 -9.00 15.31 -9.71
CA PHE A 164 -8.29 15.45 -8.44
C PHE A 164 -6.89 16.06 -8.60
N ALA A 165 -6.22 15.80 -9.71
CA ALA A 165 -4.91 16.36 -10.00
C ALA A 165 -5.01 17.86 -10.30
N GLU A 166 -6.00 18.26 -11.10
CA GLU A 166 -6.29 19.67 -11.39
C GLU A 166 -6.63 20.43 -10.09
N GLU A 167 -7.59 19.93 -9.31
CA GLU A 167 -7.95 20.49 -8.00
C GLU A 167 -6.74 20.60 -7.06
N GLY A 168 -5.87 19.59 -7.07
CA GLY A 168 -4.64 19.57 -6.27
C GLY A 168 -3.59 20.58 -6.73
N ALA A 169 -3.43 20.81 -8.03
CA ALA A 169 -2.49 21.77 -8.59
C ALA A 169 -2.81 23.21 -8.16
N TYR A 170 -4.09 23.56 -8.04
CA TYR A 170 -4.52 24.86 -7.51
C TYR A 170 -4.20 25.03 -6.00
N GLY A 171 -4.06 23.92 -5.26
CA GLY A 171 -3.80 23.92 -3.80
C GLY A 171 -2.32 23.85 -3.38
N GLN A 172 -1.40 23.44 -4.26
CA GLN A 172 0.04 23.26 -3.94
C GLN A 172 0.81 24.58 -3.71
N LEU A 173 0.21 25.74 -4.04
CA LEU A 173 0.79 27.06 -3.79
C LEU A 173 0.68 27.53 -2.32
N ALA A 174 0.00 26.79 -1.44
CA ALA A 174 -0.22 27.19 -0.06
C ALA A 174 0.46 26.24 0.95
N SER A 175 1.05 26.83 1.99
CA SER A 175 1.68 26.21 3.17
C SER A 175 0.78 25.26 4.01
N GLY A 176 -0.40 24.86 3.52
CA GLY A 176 -1.36 23.93 4.12
C GLY A 176 -1.19 22.44 3.73
N CYS A 177 -0.08 22.09 3.09
CA CYS A 177 0.17 20.76 2.50
C CYS A 177 0.20 19.63 3.56
N GLU A 178 0.87 19.82 4.70
CA GLU A 178 0.99 18.77 5.73
C GLU A 178 -0.33 18.50 6.47
N VAL A 179 -1.09 19.54 6.82
CA VAL A 179 -2.39 19.36 7.50
C VAL A 179 -3.38 18.64 6.57
N THR A 180 -3.45 19.06 5.31
CA THR A 180 -4.31 18.43 4.30
C THR A 180 -3.94 16.96 4.09
N ARG A 181 -2.64 16.65 4.02
CA ARG A 181 -2.13 15.28 3.97
C ARG A 181 -2.64 14.45 5.15
N VAL A 182 -2.47 14.95 6.36
CA VAL A 182 -2.82 14.23 7.59
C VAL A 182 -4.33 13.99 7.69
N LEU A 183 -5.12 14.97 7.27
CA LEU A 183 -6.57 14.83 7.16
C LEU A 183 -6.96 13.77 6.13
N ARG A 184 -6.30 13.72 4.96
CA ARG A 184 -6.53 12.68 3.94
C ARG A 184 -6.16 11.30 4.46
N MET A 185 -4.98 11.13 5.05
CA MET A 185 -4.54 9.86 5.65
C MET A 185 -5.52 9.38 6.74
N THR A 186 -5.92 10.28 7.64
CA THR A 186 -6.87 9.97 8.71
C THR A 186 -8.23 9.58 8.14
N SER A 187 -8.68 10.25 7.08
CA SER A 187 -9.96 9.98 6.42
C SER A 187 -9.97 8.65 5.66
N LEU A 188 -8.89 8.30 4.95
CA LEU A 188 -8.73 6.98 4.35
C LEU A 188 -8.73 5.90 5.42
N ARG A 189 -7.92 6.06 6.47
CA ARG A 189 -7.86 5.13 7.60
C ARG A 189 -9.22 4.91 8.24
N ARG A 190 -10.02 5.96 8.40
CA ARG A 190 -11.39 5.87 8.94
C ARG A 190 -12.38 5.20 7.97
N THR A 191 -12.12 5.26 6.66
CA THR A 191 -12.92 4.56 5.65
C THR A 191 -12.76 3.05 5.76
N VAL A 192 -11.57 2.59 6.16
CA VAL A 192 -11.25 1.17 6.35
C VAL A 192 -11.76 0.64 7.70
N PRO A 193 -12.45 -0.52 7.73
CA PRO A 193 -12.91 -1.17 8.96
C PRO A 193 -11.79 -1.33 10.00
N ASN A 194 -12.08 -1.00 11.27
CA ASN A 194 -11.14 -1.19 12.38
C ASN A 194 -11.11 -2.64 12.86
N ARG A 195 -10.67 -3.55 12.00
CA ARG A 195 -10.75 -4.99 12.27
C ARG A 195 -9.37 -5.61 12.23
N GLU A 196 -9.09 -6.45 13.21
CA GLU A 196 -7.91 -7.31 13.19
C GLU A 196 -8.13 -8.48 12.25
N ILE A 197 -7.07 -8.87 11.56
CA ILE A 197 -7.09 -10.04 10.69
C ILE A 197 -7.05 -11.27 11.58
N SER A 198 -8.18 -11.98 11.66
CA SER A 198 -8.44 -13.06 12.62
C SER A 198 -7.49 -14.24 12.45
N ASP A 199 -7.07 -14.55 11.22
CA ASP A 199 -6.12 -15.62 10.95
C ASP A 199 -4.66 -15.14 11.11
N ARG A 200 -3.92 -15.80 12.00
CA ARG A 200 -2.53 -15.43 12.32
C ARG A 200 -1.58 -15.66 11.14
N GLY A 201 -1.80 -16.71 10.35
CA GLY A 201 -0.99 -16.99 9.16
C GLY A 201 -1.13 -15.88 8.13
N ARG A 202 -2.38 -15.53 7.79
CA ARG A 202 -2.75 -14.43 6.91
C ARG A 202 -2.23 -13.08 7.40
N ALA A 203 -2.41 -12.77 8.69
CA ALA A 203 -1.89 -11.55 9.28
C ALA A 203 -0.36 -11.45 9.19
N THR A 204 0.36 -12.58 9.21
CA THR A 204 1.82 -12.62 9.04
C THR A 204 2.21 -12.38 7.59
N LEU A 205 1.55 -13.08 6.66
CA LEU A 205 1.77 -12.92 5.23
C LEU A 205 1.54 -11.48 4.76
N TYR A 206 0.47 -10.84 5.24
CA TYR A 206 0.20 -9.44 4.93
C TYR A 206 1.21 -8.47 5.53
N ARG A 207 1.72 -8.77 6.74
CA ARG A 207 2.77 -7.96 7.35
C ARG A 207 4.06 -8.03 6.54
N GLU A 208 4.41 -9.23 6.05
CA GLU A 208 5.55 -9.43 5.17
C GLU A 208 5.38 -8.70 3.83
N ALA A 209 4.19 -8.78 3.22
CA ALA A 209 3.87 -8.04 2.00
C ALA A 209 4.01 -6.53 2.20
N VAL A 210 3.35 -5.96 3.21
CA VAL A 210 3.46 -4.52 3.53
C VAL A 210 4.90 -4.12 3.84
N SER A 211 5.64 -4.93 4.61
CA SER A 211 7.04 -4.64 4.89
C SER A 211 7.91 -4.64 3.62
N ARG A 212 7.60 -5.51 2.67
CA ARG A 212 8.30 -5.59 1.38
C ARG A 212 7.92 -4.42 0.46
N GLU A 213 6.65 -4.02 0.44
CA GLU A 213 6.17 -2.84 -0.28
C GLU A 213 6.86 -1.57 0.24
N LEU A 214 6.97 -1.42 1.56
CA LEU A 214 7.62 -0.27 2.18
C LEU A 214 9.14 -0.27 2.02
N SER A 215 9.77 -1.41 1.75
CA SER A 215 11.22 -1.46 1.55
C SER A 215 11.70 -0.78 0.26
N ILE A 216 10.78 -0.37 -0.63
CA ILE A 216 11.14 0.43 -1.82
C ILE A 216 11.42 1.90 -1.45
N LEU A 217 10.97 2.32 -0.26
CA LEU A 217 11.13 3.67 0.26
C LEU A 217 12.42 3.74 1.09
N PRO A 218 13.27 4.78 0.90
CA PRO A 218 14.41 5.03 1.78
C PRO A 218 13.99 5.20 3.26
N ALA A 219 14.87 4.80 4.17
CA ALA A 219 14.62 4.85 5.62
C ALA A 219 14.41 6.29 6.11
N GLU A 220 15.07 7.25 5.46
CA GLU A 220 15.08 8.68 5.80
C GLU A 220 13.69 9.33 5.69
N ILE A 221 12.80 8.78 4.87
CA ILE A 221 11.38 9.21 4.76
C ILE A 221 10.64 9.02 6.08
N PHE A 222 11.02 7.98 6.81
CA PHE A 222 10.45 7.69 8.11
C PHE A 222 11.05 8.60 9.19
N ASP A 223 12.26 9.14 9.01
CA ASP A 223 12.88 10.02 10.01
C ASP A 223 12.19 11.39 10.09
N HIS A 224 11.77 11.95 8.95
CA HIS A 224 11.13 13.27 8.90
C HIS A 224 9.64 13.28 9.26
N SER A 225 9.00 12.11 9.40
CA SER A 225 7.57 12.00 9.75
C SER A 225 7.28 12.04 11.26
N GLY A 226 8.30 12.35 12.09
CA GLY A 226 8.36 12.21 13.55
C GLY A 226 7.16 12.71 14.39
N LEU A 227 6.32 13.63 13.88
CA LEU A 227 5.16 14.14 14.62
C LEU A 227 3.85 13.37 14.34
N LEU A 228 3.74 12.62 13.23
CA LEU A 228 2.46 12.05 12.77
C LEU A 228 2.55 10.58 12.37
N LYS A 229 3.55 9.87 12.92
CA LYS A 229 3.67 8.41 12.75
C LYS A 229 2.47 7.70 13.39
N THR A 230 1.70 6.98 12.59
CA THR A 230 0.67 6.08 13.12
C THR A 230 1.33 5.02 14.01
N GLY A 231 0.59 4.44 14.95
CA GLY A 231 1.14 3.35 15.79
C GLY A 231 1.67 2.17 14.96
N HIS A 232 1.21 1.99 13.71
CA HIS A 232 1.76 1.03 12.77
C HIS A 232 3.11 1.48 12.20
N GLN A 233 3.24 2.73 11.74
CA GLN A 233 4.53 3.29 11.29
C GLN A 233 5.60 3.22 12.38
N ARG A 234 5.27 3.53 13.64
CA ARG A 234 6.22 3.36 14.75
C ARG A 234 6.70 1.91 14.93
N ARG A 235 5.84 0.92 14.65
CA ARG A 235 6.22 -0.51 14.71
C ARG A 235 7.06 -0.93 13.51
N LEU A 236 6.73 -0.44 12.32
CA LEU A 236 7.54 -0.66 11.11
C LEU A 236 8.94 -0.06 11.28
N ASP A 237 9.03 1.16 11.79
CA ASP A 237 10.31 1.81 12.08
C ASP A 237 11.13 1.01 13.09
N ALA A 238 10.50 0.47 14.13
CA ALA A 238 11.19 -0.39 15.11
C ALA A 238 11.73 -1.68 14.46
N HIS A 239 11.00 -2.27 13.50
CA HIS A 239 11.46 -3.44 12.75
C HIS A 239 12.59 -3.12 11.76
N LEU A 240 12.50 -1.99 11.05
CA LEU A 240 13.54 -1.54 10.12
C LEU A 240 14.81 -1.10 10.86
N SER A 241 14.67 -0.40 11.99
CA SER A 241 15.78 0.05 12.84
C SER A 241 16.44 -1.12 13.58
N GLY A 242 15.65 -2.11 14.03
CA GLY A 242 16.15 -3.30 14.72
C GLY A 242 17.07 -4.17 13.87
N GLY A 243 16.93 -4.15 12.54
CA GLY A 243 17.85 -4.79 11.60
C GLY A 243 19.19 -4.08 11.43
N ASN A 244 19.28 -2.80 11.84
CA ASN A 244 20.48 -1.97 11.71
C ASN A 244 21.28 -1.84 13.02
N VAL A 245 20.72 -2.28 14.16
CA VAL A 245 21.44 -2.25 15.46
C VAL A 245 22.70 -3.12 15.44
N MET A 246 22.76 -4.18 14.63
CA MET A 246 24.00 -4.97 14.48
C MET A 246 25.05 -4.34 13.57
N LYS A 247 24.72 -3.32 12.76
CA LYS A 247 25.71 -2.63 11.90
C LYS A 247 26.20 -1.31 12.48
N GLN A 248 25.42 -0.65 13.34
CA GLN A 248 25.86 0.59 13.99
C GLN A 248 26.77 0.39 15.22
N THR A 249 26.85 -0.82 15.80
CA THR A 249 27.85 -1.09 16.86
C THR A 249 29.28 -1.25 16.34
N ALA A 250 29.49 -1.34 15.02
CA ALA A 250 30.80 -1.57 14.41
C ALA A 250 31.51 -0.30 13.88
N LEU A 251 30.86 0.88 13.91
CA LEU A 251 31.45 2.14 13.39
C LEU A 251 31.73 3.20 14.47
N GLN A 252 31.64 2.84 15.75
CA GLN A 252 31.92 3.72 16.90
C GLN A 252 33.35 3.67 17.50
N PRO A 253 34.39 3.03 16.91
CA PRO A 253 35.78 3.31 17.35
C PRO A 253 36.57 4.27 16.45
N PHE A 254 36.10 4.63 15.25
CA PHE A 254 36.99 5.33 14.29
C PHE A 254 37.03 6.87 14.38
N VAL A 255 36.06 7.51 15.05
CA VAL A 255 36.03 8.99 15.14
C VAL A 255 36.74 9.53 16.40
N LYS A 256 37.04 8.68 17.39
CA LYS A 256 37.80 9.08 18.60
C LYS A 256 39.32 9.10 18.42
N LYS A 257 39.84 8.77 17.24
CA LYS A 257 41.29 8.78 16.94
C LYS A 257 41.78 9.97 16.10
N MET A 258 40.89 10.84 15.63
CA MET A 258 41.29 11.95 14.73
C MET A 258 41.38 13.34 15.38
N PHE A 259 40.88 13.55 16.60
CA PHE A 259 41.05 14.84 17.30
C PHE A 259 41.22 14.62 18.81
N PRO A 260 42.45 14.46 19.32
CA PRO A 260 42.67 14.30 20.76
C PRO A 260 42.67 15.62 21.52
N HIS A 261 42.97 16.76 20.88
CA HIS A 261 43.22 18.00 21.60
C HIS A 261 42.70 19.23 20.84
N SER A 262 41.70 19.88 21.42
CA SER A 262 41.50 21.31 21.28
C SER A 262 40.86 21.81 22.58
N ASN A 263 41.68 22.54 23.34
CA ASN A 263 41.28 23.40 24.44
C ASN A 263 40.27 24.45 23.98
#